data_AF-A0A8J6SZ52-F1
#
_entry.id   AF-A0A8J6SZ52-F1
#
_cell.length_a   1.000
_cell.length_b   1.000
_cell.length_c   1.000
_cell.angle_alpha   90.00
_cell.angle_beta   90.00
_cell.angle_gamma   90.00
#
_symmetry.space_group_name_H-M   'P 1'
#
loop_
_entity.id
_entity.type
_entity.pdbx_description
1 polymer ?
#
loop_
_entity_poly.entity_id
_entity_poly.type
_entity_poly.pdbx_seq_one_letter_code
_entity_poly.pdbx_strand_id
1 'polypeptide(L)'
;MRPEARKDSDVKVIYKSALFRLPLLRNYAAIVIGRWCYVKDDRASEVLIRHELIHQEQMDRHGIAMFYLIYLKDYLYHFIKLRNHDQAYQAIPFEREAFERETE
;
A
#
# COMPACT_ATOMS: atom_id res chain seq x y z
N MET A 1 27.80 10.63 -10.68
CA MET A 1 27.87 10.68 -9.20
C MET A 1 26.77 9.77 -8.68
N ARG A 2 27.14 8.74 -7.93
CA ARG A 2 26.35 7.54 -7.63
C ARG A 2 25.20 7.92 -6.67
N PRO A 3 23.92 7.62 -6.96
CA PRO A 3 22.88 7.83 -5.96
C PRO A 3 23.14 6.87 -4.81
N GLU A 4 23.28 7.46 -3.64
CA GLU A 4 23.69 6.83 -2.40
C GLU A 4 22.59 5.90 -1.88
N ALA A 5 23.02 4.74 -1.38
CA ALA A 5 22.28 3.80 -0.55
C ALA A 5 20.78 3.59 -0.87
N ARG A 6 20.49 2.55 -1.67
CA ARG A 6 19.26 1.77 -1.45
C ARG A 6 19.36 1.22 -0.03
N LYS A 7 18.77 1.92 0.95
CA LYS A 7 18.56 1.36 2.29
C LYS A 7 17.74 0.10 2.08
N ASP A 8 18.29 -1.04 2.47
CA ASP A 8 17.57 -2.30 2.63
C ASP A 8 16.24 -2.02 3.33
N SER A 9 15.17 -1.95 2.55
CA SER A 9 13.81 -1.96 3.05
C SER A 9 13.58 -3.39 3.52
N ASP A 10 13.93 -3.63 4.79
CA ASP A 10 13.80 -4.87 5.57
C ASP A 10 12.30 -5.21 5.78
N VAL A 11 11.54 -5.22 4.68
CA VAL A 11 10.11 -5.49 4.62
C VAL A 11 9.95 -6.98 4.64
N LYS A 12 9.35 -7.48 5.71
CA LYS A 12 9.04 -8.90 5.81
C LYS A 12 7.76 -9.19 5.07
N VAL A 13 7.88 -9.87 3.94
CA VAL A 13 6.73 -10.37 3.19
C VAL A 13 6.26 -11.69 3.79
N ILE A 14 5.03 -11.74 4.29
CA ILE A 14 4.39 -12.94 4.81
C ILE A 14 3.31 -13.41 3.84
N TYR A 15 3.51 -14.60 3.28
CA TYR A 15 2.53 -15.28 2.44
C TYR A 15 1.59 -16.17 3.26
N LYS A 16 0.39 -16.43 2.72
CA LYS A 16 -0.60 -17.36 3.30
C LYS A 16 -1.00 -17.00 4.73
N SER A 17 -1.09 -15.72 5.02
CA SER A 17 -1.51 -15.27 6.34
C SER A 17 -2.96 -15.68 6.59
N ALA A 18 -3.23 -16.30 7.75
CA ALA A 18 -4.58 -16.63 8.20
C ALA A 18 -5.47 -15.38 8.34
N LEU A 19 -4.87 -14.19 8.35
CA LEU A 19 -5.52 -12.89 8.41
C LEU A 19 -6.56 -12.69 7.29
N PHE A 20 -6.29 -13.20 6.08
CA PHE A 20 -7.21 -13.12 4.94
C PHE A 20 -8.44 -14.03 5.03
N ARG A 21 -8.52 -14.91 6.06
CA ARG A 21 -9.75 -15.67 6.36
C ARG A 21 -10.80 -14.82 7.08
N LEU A 22 -10.43 -13.63 7.58
CA LEU A 22 -11.38 -12.72 8.22
C LEU A 22 -12.28 -12.07 7.17
N PRO A 23 -13.59 -11.89 7.46
CA PRO A 23 -14.55 -11.34 6.50
C PRO A 23 -14.18 -9.93 6.00
N LEU A 24 -13.46 -9.15 6.80
CA LEU A 24 -13.00 -7.79 6.46
C LEU A 24 -11.86 -7.75 5.45
N LEU A 25 -10.99 -8.77 5.44
CA LEU A 25 -9.76 -8.79 4.62
C LEU A 25 -9.88 -9.70 3.40
N ARG A 26 -11.02 -10.38 3.25
CA ARG A 26 -11.25 -11.34 2.16
C ARG A 26 -11.17 -10.72 0.77
N ASN A 27 -11.47 -9.43 0.64
CA ASN A 27 -11.52 -8.71 -0.64
C ASN A 27 -10.18 -8.08 -1.06
N TYR A 28 -9.17 -8.08 -0.19
CA TYR A 28 -7.86 -7.51 -0.48
C TYR A 28 -6.86 -8.62 -0.86
N ALA A 29 -6.00 -8.35 -1.84
CA ALA A 29 -5.01 -9.30 -2.34
C ALA A 29 -3.69 -9.24 -1.57
N ALA A 30 -3.30 -8.05 -1.14
CA ALA A 30 -2.18 -7.79 -0.26
C ALA A 30 -2.52 -6.59 0.65
N ILE A 31 -1.73 -6.41 1.71
CA ILE A 31 -1.80 -5.25 2.59
C ILE A 31 -0.46 -5.02 3.28
N VAL A 32 0.01 -3.78 3.27
CA VAL A 32 1.16 -3.34 4.08
C VAL A 32 0.72 -2.73 5.41
N ILE A 33 1.27 -3.29 6.48
CA ILE A 33 1.08 -2.82 7.85
C ILE A 33 2.44 -2.59 8.49
N GLY A 34 2.84 -1.32 8.60
CA GLY A 34 4.09 -0.92 9.27
C GLY A 34 5.35 -1.29 8.48
N ARG A 35 5.91 -2.47 8.73
CA ARG A 35 7.10 -3.04 8.01
C ARG A 35 6.85 -4.44 7.47
N TRP A 36 5.58 -4.84 7.46
CA TRP A 36 5.15 -6.19 7.11
C TRP A 36 4.21 -6.10 5.92
N CYS A 37 4.54 -6.80 4.85
CA CYS A 37 3.66 -6.95 3.69
C CYS A 37 2.98 -8.31 3.81
N TYR A 38 1.66 -8.33 4.02
CA TYR A 38 0.89 -9.55 4.07
C TYR A 38 0.29 -9.81 2.69
N VAL A 39 0.56 -11.00 2.15
CA VAL A 39 0.08 -11.40 0.83
C VAL A 39 -0.84 -12.59 0.98
N LYS A 40 -2.02 -12.50 0.36
CA LYS A 40 -3.08 -13.51 0.50
C LYS A 40 -2.70 -14.86 -0.11
N ASP A 41 -2.07 -14.83 -1.27
CA ASP A 41 -1.71 -16.03 -2.03
C ASP A 41 -0.25 -15.95 -2.50
N ASP A 42 0.38 -17.11 -2.71
CA ASP A 42 1.74 -17.20 -3.27
C ASP A 42 1.78 -16.82 -4.76
N ARG A 43 0.61 -16.63 -5.38
CA ARG A 43 0.42 -16.18 -6.77
C ARG A 43 0.30 -14.67 -6.95
N ALA A 44 0.64 -13.87 -5.94
CA ALA A 44 0.67 -12.42 -6.11
C ALA A 44 1.59 -12.03 -7.27
N SER A 45 1.09 -11.17 -8.15
CA SER A 45 1.89 -10.65 -9.26
C SER A 45 3.02 -9.77 -8.74
N GLU A 46 4.11 -9.70 -9.48
CA GLU A 46 5.23 -8.80 -9.18
C GLU A 46 4.76 -7.34 -9.08
N VAL A 47 3.79 -6.95 -9.92
CA VAL A 47 3.14 -5.63 -9.88
C VAL A 47 2.48 -5.37 -8.53
N LEU A 48 1.70 -6.32 -8.01
CA LEU A 48 1.04 -6.18 -6.70
C LEU A 48 2.07 -6.04 -5.58
N ILE A 49 3.13 -6.86 -5.60
CA ILE A 49 4.20 -6.76 -4.60
C ILE A 49 4.90 -5.39 -4.69
N ARG A 50 5.14 -4.88 -5.89
CA ARG A 50 5.76 -3.57 -6.08
C ARG A 50 4.88 -2.44 -5.56
N HIS A 51 3.58 -2.48 -5.82
CA HIS A 51 2.61 -1.52 -5.29
C HIS A 51 2.70 -1.40 -3.77
N GLU A 52 2.67 -2.55 -3.09
CA GLU A 52 2.81 -2.62 -1.63
C GLU A 52 4.18 -2.09 -1.13
N LEU A 53 5.27 -2.38 -1.85
CA LEU A 53 6.59 -1.84 -1.53
C LEU A 53 6.66 -0.31 -1.69
N ILE A 54 5.93 0.27 -2.64
CA ILE A 54 5.85 1.72 -2.81
C ILE A 54 5.13 2.35 -1.61
N HIS A 55 4.08 1.73 -1.07
CA HIS A 55 3.47 2.18 0.19
C HIS A 55 4.44 2.11 1.37
N GLN A 56 5.28 1.08 1.43
CA GLN A 56 6.34 1.05 2.43
C GLN A 56 7.31 2.23 2.26
N GLU A 57 7.75 2.51 1.04
CA GLU A 57 8.61 3.66 0.77
C GLU A 57 7.93 4.97 1.18
N GLN A 58 6.63 5.13 0.89
CA GLN A 58 5.84 6.26 1.34
C GLN A 58 5.79 6.36 2.87
N MET A 59 5.60 5.23 3.57
CA MET A 59 5.67 5.18 5.04
C MET A 59 7.05 5.53 5.58
N ASP A 60 8.13 5.11 4.92
CA ASP A 60 9.50 5.44 5.31
C ASP A 60 9.83 6.91 5.05
N ARG A 61 9.28 7.52 3.98
CA ARG A 61 9.45 8.94 3.63
C ARG A 61 8.65 9.88 4.53
N HIS A 62 7.39 9.56 4.82
CA HIS A 62 6.48 10.43 5.58
C HIS A 62 6.36 10.07 7.07
N GLY A 63 6.76 8.85 7.44
CA GLY A 63 6.50 8.24 8.74
C GLY A 63 5.17 7.49 8.76
N ILE A 64 5.15 6.31 9.39
CA ILE A 64 4.00 5.38 9.42
C ILE A 64 2.71 6.10 9.90
N ALA A 65 2.79 6.85 10.99
CA ALA A 65 1.62 7.55 11.54
C ALA A 65 1.10 8.63 10.59
N MET A 66 2.01 9.41 10.00
CA MET A 66 1.64 10.49 9.07
C MET A 66 1.05 9.94 7.78
N PHE A 67 1.60 8.84 7.27
CA PHE A 67 1.08 8.13 6.11
C PHE A 67 -0.40 7.77 6.32
N TYR A 68 -0.74 7.06 7.40
CA TYR A 68 -2.13 6.67 7.67
C TYR A 68 -3.05 7.87 7.90
N LEU A 69 -2.56 8.93 8.56
CA LEU A 69 -3.36 10.14 8.79
C LEU A 69 -3.70 10.86 7.48
N ILE A 70 -2.70 11.08 6.61
CA ILE A 70 -2.91 11.73 5.31
C ILE A 70 -3.79 10.84 4.43
N TYR A 71 -3.48 9.54 4.37
CA TYR A 71 -4.24 8.56 3.60
C TYR A 71 -5.72 8.58 3.98
N LEU A 72 -6.03 8.46 5.28
CA LEU A 72 -7.42 8.44 5.75
C LEU A 72 -8.11 9.79 5.50
N LYS A 73 -7.41 10.91 5.73
CA LYS A 73 -7.95 12.25 5.48
C LYS A 73 -8.33 12.44 4.01
N ASP A 74 -7.43 12.08 3.10
CA ASP A 74 -7.66 12.23 1.66
C ASP A 74 -8.74 11.26 1.18
N TYR A 75 -8.75 10.03 1.69
CA TYR A 75 -9.83 9.08 1.43
C TYR A 75 -11.19 9.63 1.87
N LEU A 76 -11.32 10.12 3.11
CA LEU A 76 -12.60 10.66 3.61
C LEU A 76 -13.04 11.90 2.83
N TYR A 77 -12.11 12.79 2.50
CA TYR A 77 -12.40 13.98 1.68
C TYR A 77 -12.96 13.59 0.32
N HIS A 78 -12.30 12.67 -0.39
CA HIS A 78 -12.78 12.20 -1.70
C HIS A 78 -14.02 11.32 -1.59
N PHE A 79 -14.18 10.56 -0.53
CA PHE A 79 -15.36 9.74 -0.29
C PHE A 79 -16.61 10.59 -0.09
N ILE A 80 -16.52 11.67 0.69
CA ILE A 80 -17.62 12.63 0.87
C ILE A 80 -17.94 13.35 -0.45
N LYS A 81 -16.91 13.69 -1.24
CA LYS A 81 -17.06 14.43 -2.50
C LYS A 81 -17.61 13.57 -3.65
N LEU A 82 -17.09 12.37 -3.83
CA LEU A 82 -17.36 11.49 -4.99
C LEU A 82 -18.45 10.45 -4.67
N ARG A 83 -18.68 10.14 -3.39
CA ARG A 83 -19.66 9.14 -2.90
C ARG A 83 -19.50 7.75 -3.53
N ASN A 84 -18.30 7.46 -4.02
CA ASN A 84 -17.92 6.20 -4.64
C ASN A 84 -16.57 5.76 -4.05
N HIS A 85 -16.54 4.54 -3.49
CA HIS A 85 -15.36 4.00 -2.82
C HIS A 85 -14.16 3.88 -3.76
N ASP A 86 -14.36 3.33 -4.96
CA ASP A 86 -13.29 3.07 -5.92
C ASP A 86 -12.69 4.39 -6.44
N GLN A 87 -13.54 5.36 -6.76
CA GLN A 87 -13.07 6.68 -7.21
C GLN A 87 -12.39 7.46 -6.08
N ALA A 88 -12.89 7.34 -4.85
CA ALA A 88 -12.26 7.98 -3.70
C ALA A 88 -10.89 7.39 -3.40
N TYR A 89 -10.75 6.07 -3.52
CA TYR A 89 -9.49 5.35 -3.38
C TYR A 89 -8.48 5.78 -4.46
N GLN A 90 -8.87 5.73 -5.74
CA GLN A 90 -8.00 6.12 -6.86
C GLN A 90 -7.62 7.60 -6.86
N ALA A 91 -8.37 8.46 -6.16
CA ALA A 91 -8.07 9.88 -6.05
C ALA A 91 -7.03 10.19 -4.96
N ILE A 92 -6.68 9.23 -4.09
CA ILE A 92 -5.66 9.43 -3.06
C ILE A 92 -4.30 9.64 -3.73
N PRO A 93 -3.54 10.72 -3.43
CA PRO A 93 -2.25 10.98 -4.05
C PRO A 93 -1.25 9.84 -3.89
N PHE A 94 -1.25 9.17 -2.74
CA PHE A 94 -0.38 8.01 -2.49
C PHE A 94 -0.71 6.81 -3.37
N GLU A 95 -1.99 6.52 -3.56
CA GLU A 95 -2.44 5.46 -4.48
C GLU A 95 -2.03 5.78 -5.91
N ARG A 96 -2.22 7.03 -6.35
CA ARG A 96 -1.81 7.47 -7.69
C ARG A 96 -0.32 7.29 -7.93
N GLU A 97 0.52 7.71 -6.99
CA GLU A 97 1.96 7.49 -7.08
C GLU A 97 2.29 5.98 -7.11
N ALA A 98 1.61 5.17 -6.31
CA ALA A 98 1.83 3.72 -6.29
C ALA A 98 1.46 3.08 -7.64
N PHE A 99 0.32 3.42 -8.23
CA PHE A 99 -0.09 2.95 -9.56
C PHE A 99 0.84 3.44 -10.69
N GLU A 100 1.39 4.64 -10.59
CA GLU A 100 2.32 5.16 -11.59
C GLU A 100 3.65 4.39 -11.57
N ARG A 101 4.11 3.96 -10.37
CA ARG A 101 5.41 3.30 -10.17
C ARG A 101 5.35 1.77 -10.14
N GLU A 102 4.17 1.15 -9.99
CA GLU A 102 4.05 -0.31 -9.90
C GLU A 102 4.43 -1.03 -11.21
N THR A 103 4.41 -0.33 -12.35
CA THR A 103 4.73 -0.89 -13.67
C THR A 103 6.11 -0.48 -14.23
N GLU A 104 6.84 0.41 -13.54
CA GLU A 104 8.23 0.79 -13.88
C GLU A 104 9.24 -0.34 -13.62
#